data_AF-A0A074XUD9-F1
#
_entry.id   AF-A0A074XUD9-F1
#
_cell.length_a   1.000
_cell.length_b   1.000
_cell.length_c   1.000
_cell.angle_alpha   90.00
_cell.angle_beta   90.00
_cell.angle_gamma   90.00
#
_symmetry.space_group_name_H-M   'P 1'
#
loop_
_entity.id
_entity.type
_entity.pdbx_description
1 polymer ?
#
loop_
_entity_poly.entity_id
_entity_poly.type
_entity_poly.pdbx_seq_one_letter_code
_entity_poly.pdbx_strand_id
1 'polypeptide(L)'
;MRSLLTTLVLSCVVTSVRSAFVDLFSSPSRSDYGGCDGQTDLIDTWLVESLTLADAGLEAVADYDSDLVVRLMFDAFFGQKQTGDREIFDVVSANLNQVASFLQKGLSGNKPWLFCDSSWLVWSEWQDVAKDARGNDLLIDGALVSLQEVDDERYSKAFKATDPVQVPYFAPDVNNYLFASDVKGTSFCASGASLAGTQTEAGFKSVTLCLNNILRTPEIATLDTNTVGRSGLSLTKFFPKSATLFHELFHLVSGQLETEDVPGYRYADVAAYATSPDDIPYPEEKDPKTAGYYNSYNPEIYVFFCVAYHQYVASGRKWKFTTSRSSAV
;
A
#
# COMPACT_ATOMS: atom_id res chain seq x y z
N MET A 1 40.01 -26.17 -42.04
CA MET A 1 38.68 -25.55 -41.95
C MET A 1 38.18 -25.75 -40.53
N ARG A 2 38.20 -24.71 -39.70
CA ARG A 2 37.69 -24.75 -38.32
C ARG A 2 36.24 -24.29 -38.36
N SER A 3 35.31 -25.18 -38.03
CA SER A 3 33.88 -24.91 -37.98
C SER A 3 33.57 -24.05 -36.75
N LEU A 4 33.10 -22.82 -36.96
CA LEU A 4 32.50 -22.03 -35.89
C LEU A 4 31.13 -22.64 -35.56
N LEU A 5 30.97 -23.13 -34.34
CA LEU A 5 29.67 -23.49 -33.77
C LEU A 5 29.08 -22.21 -33.16
N THR A 6 28.19 -21.55 -33.88
CA THR A 6 27.45 -20.39 -33.38
C THR A 6 26.30 -20.91 -32.53
N THR A 7 26.46 -20.90 -31.20
CA THR A 7 25.37 -21.25 -30.27
C THR A 7 24.33 -20.13 -30.31
N LEU A 8 23.20 -20.39 -30.96
CA LEU A 8 22.04 -19.51 -30.97
C LEU A 8 21.41 -19.55 -29.57
N VAL A 9 21.69 -18.55 -28.72
CA VAL A 9 20.96 -18.38 -27.45
C VAL A 9 19.56 -17.88 -27.82
N LEU A 10 18.60 -18.81 -27.81
CA LEU A 10 17.18 -18.49 -27.96
C LEU A 10 16.75 -17.76 -26.68
N SER A 11 16.79 -16.42 -26.72
CA SER A 11 16.24 -15.58 -25.66
C SER A 11 14.73 -15.75 -25.69
N CYS A 12 14.20 -16.66 -24.85
CA CYS A 12 12.78 -16.71 -24.55
C CYS A 12 12.43 -15.39 -23.86
N VAL A 13 11.97 -14.41 -24.63
CA VAL A 13 11.23 -13.27 -24.09
C VAL A 13 9.97 -13.86 -23.50
N VAL A 14 9.98 -14.16 -22.20
CA VAL A 14 8.76 -14.37 -21.43
C VAL A 14 8.05 -13.04 -21.51
N THR A 15 7.11 -12.91 -22.43
CA THR A 15 6.13 -11.82 -22.39
C THR A 15 5.34 -12.04 -21.11
N SER A 16 5.82 -11.45 -20.02
CA SER A 16 5.06 -11.37 -18.77
C SER A 16 3.74 -10.72 -19.13
N VAL A 17 2.68 -11.52 -19.11
CA VAL A 17 1.33 -11.02 -19.34
C VAL A 17 1.02 -10.16 -18.13
N ARG A 18 1.17 -8.85 -18.29
CA ARG A 18 0.82 -7.87 -17.27
C ARG A 18 -0.70 -7.89 -17.14
N SER A 19 -1.17 -8.12 -15.92
CA SER A 19 -2.60 -8.02 -15.61
C SER A 19 -3.03 -6.56 -15.75
N ALA A 20 -4.10 -6.32 -16.50
CA ALA A 20 -4.69 -4.99 -16.56
C ALA A 20 -5.46 -4.70 -15.26
N PHE A 21 -5.76 -3.43 -15.01
CA PHE A 21 -6.62 -2.96 -13.94
C PHE A 21 -7.87 -3.82 -13.77
N VAL A 22 -8.57 -4.08 -14.87
CA VAL A 22 -9.81 -4.87 -14.90
C VAL A 22 -9.60 -6.34 -14.55
N ASP A 23 -8.38 -6.86 -14.67
CA ASP A 23 -8.05 -8.24 -14.29
C ASP A 23 -7.82 -8.35 -12.78
N LEU A 24 -7.28 -7.30 -12.16
CA LEU A 24 -6.90 -7.29 -10.74
C LEU A 24 -8.01 -6.79 -9.82
N PHE A 25 -8.82 -5.83 -10.27
CA PHE A 25 -9.81 -5.15 -9.43
C PHE A 25 -11.21 -5.19 -10.02
N SER A 26 -12.20 -5.20 -9.14
CA SER A 26 -13.55 -4.72 -9.42
C SER A 26 -13.59 -3.21 -9.25
N SER A 27 -14.37 -2.51 -10.06
CA SER A 27 -14.61 -1.06 -9.87
C SER A 27 -15.98 -0.68 -10.40
N PRO A 28 -16.68 0.27 -9.75
CA PRO A 28 -17.93 0.79 -10.27
C PRO A 28 -17.72 1.43 -11.65
N SER A 29 -18.64 1.17 -12.58
CA SER A 29 -18.63 1.78 -13.92
C SER A 29 -19.24 3.18 -13.94
N ARG A 30 -19.28 3.88 -12.81
CA ARG A 30 -19.76 5.26 -12.72
C ARG A 30 -18.93 6.04 -11.72
N SER A 31 -18.51 7.25 -12.10
CA SER A 31 -17.66 8.11 -11.27
C SER A 31 -18.36 8.72 -10.05
N ASP A 32 -19.70 8.78 -10.03
CA ASP A 32 -20.49 9.30 -8.91
C ASP A 32 -20.55 8.37 -7.68
N TYR A 33 -20.07 7.14 -7.83
CA TYR A 33 -19.90 6.15 -6.76
C TYR A 33 -18.43 5.75 -6.59
N GLY A 34 -17.52 6.73 -6.71
CA GLY A 34 -16.08 6.48 -6.60
C GLY A 34 -15.49 5.61 -7.71
N GLY A 35 -16.19 5.39 -8.83
CA GLY A 35 -15.69 4.62 -9.96
C GLY A 35 -14.46 5.25 -10.62
N CYS A 36 -13.65 4.42 -11.26
CA CYS A 36 -12.38 4.80 -11.89
C CYS A 36 -12.47 5.09 -13.39
N ASP A 37 -13.68 5.34 -13.91
CA ASP A 37 -13.90 5.59 -15.33
C ASP A 37 -13.07 6.77 -15.85
N GLY A 38 -12.41 6.57 -16.98
CA GLY A 38 -11.52 7.57 -17.59
C GLY A 38 -10.16 7.72 -16.91
N GLN A 39 -9.88 6.94 -15.85
CA GLN A 39 -8.59 6.89 -15.16
C GLN A 39 -7.88 5.55 -15.34
N THR A 40 -8.43 4.62 -16.12
CA THR A 40 -7.90 3.26 -16.30
C THR A 40 -6.45 3.26 -16.81
N ASP A 41 -6.13 4.11 -17.79
CA ASP A 41 -4.77 4.18 -18.36
C ASP A 41 -3.74 4.68 -17.32
N LEU A 42 -4.15 5.62 -16.47
CA LEU A 42 -3.32 6.12 -15.38
C LEU A 42 -3.08 5.01 -14.35
N ILE A 43 -4.13 4.29 -13.96
CA ILE A 43 -4.06 3.21 -12.97
C ILE A 43 -3.25 2.04 -13.53
N ASP A 44 -3.44 1.65 -14.79
CA ASP A 44 -2.63 0.63 -15.47
C ASP A 44 -1.15 1.01 -15.47
N THR A 45 -0.84 2.29 -15.72
CA THR A 45 0.53 2.81 -15.59
C THR A 45 1.05 2.63 -14.16
N TRP A 46 0.25 2.98 -13.15
CA TRP A 46 0.65 2.82 -11.75
C TRP A 46 0.81 1.36 -11.32
N LEU A 47 0.01 0.44 -11.84
CA LEU A 47 0.14 -1.00 -11.59
C LEU A 47 1.43 -1.55 -12.22
N VAL A 48 1.77 -1.08 -13.43
CA VAL A 48 3.05 -1.41 -14.09
C VAL A 48 4.24 -0.91 -13.28
N GLU A 49 4.19 0.32 -12.80
CA GLU A 49 5.24 0.89 -11.96
C GLU A 49 5.34 0.18 -10.61
N SER A 50 4.20 -0.18 -10.01
CA SER A 50 4.14 -0.97 -8.78
C SER A 50 4.81 -2.34 -8.95
N LEU A 51 4.58 -3.02 -10.07
CA LEU A 51 5.23 -4.30 -10.36
C LEU A 51 6.73 -4.12 -10.57
N THR A 52 7.13 -3.05 -11.26
CA THR A 52 8.54 -2.69 -11.45
C THR A 52 9.25 -2.45 -10.11
N LEU A 53 8.58 -1.78 -9.16
CA LEU A 53 9.10 -1.58 -7.81
C LEU A 53 9.15 -2.88 -7.00
N ALA A 54 8.13 -3.73 -7.09
CA ALA A 54 8.13 -5.04 -6.43
C ALA A 54 9.28 -5.93 -6.93
N ASP A 55 9.47 -6.00 -8.26
CA ASP A 55 10.57 -6.74 -8.90
C ASP A 55 11.93 -6.18 -8.47
N ALA A 56 12.07 -4.85 -8.40
CA ALA A 56 13.28 -4.19 -7.91
C ALA A 56 13.57 -4.57 -6.45
N GLY A 57 12.56 -4.57 -5.57
CA GLY A 57 12.69 -5.04 -4.20
C GLY A 57 13.14 -6.50 -4.11
N LEU A 58 12.59 -7.38 -4.96
CA LEU A 58 12.98 -8.79 -5.02
C LEU A 58 14.40 -9.01 -5.57
N GLU A 59 14.84 -8.21 -6.54
CA GLU A 59 16.24 -8.20 -7.00
C GLU A 59 17.18 -7.75 -5.87
N ALA A 60 16.79 -6.74 -5.08
CA ALA A 60 17.54 -6.32 -3.91
C ALA A 60 17.67 -7.44 -2.87
N VAL A 61 16.59 -8.19 -2.61
CA VAL A 61 16.63 -9.39 -1.77
C VAL A 61 17.66 -10.38 -2.32
N ALA A 62 17.61 -10.69 -3.62
CA ALA A 62 18.55 -11.63 -4.25
C ALA A 62 20.02 -11.17 -4.19
N ASP A 63 20.26 -9.87 -4.25
CA ASP A 63 21.61 -9.29 -4.26
C ASP A 63 22.25 -9.14 -2.88
N TYR A 64 21.48 -9.29 -1.79
CA TYR A 64 21.91 -8.97 -0.42
C TYR A 64 23.28 -9.57 -0.04
N ASP A 65 23.53 -10.84 -0.39
CA ASP A 65 24.80 -11.50 -0.05
C ASP A 65 25.98 -11.01 -0.90
N SER A 66 25.72 -10.47 -2.08
CA SER A 66 26.75 -10.13 -3.08
C SER A 66 27.07 -8.64 -3.15
N ASP A 67 26.15 -7.76 -2.73
CA ASP A 67 26.25 -6.32 -2.91
C ASP A 67 26.26 -5.58 -1.55
N LEU A 68 27.39 -4.94 -1.24
CA LEU A 68 27.56 -4.18 0.00
C LEU A 68 26.57 -3.00 0.10
N VAL A 69 26.24 -2.36 -1.01
CA VAL A 69 25.29 -1.25 -1.03
C VAL A 69 23.91 -1.73 -0.63
N VAL A 70 23.50 -2.90 -1.12
CA VAL A 70 22.22 -3.52 -0.78
C VAL A 70 22.16 -3.87 0.71
N ARG A 71 23.22 -4.44 1.28
CA ARG A 71 23.27 -4.67 2.74
C ARG A 71 23.11 -3.39 3.54
N LEU A 72 23.71 -2.29 3.09
CA LEU A 72 23.56 -0.98 3.74
C LEU A 72 22.14 -0.42 3.58
N MET A 73 21.46 -0.67 2.46
CA MET A 73 20.04 -0.32 2.30
C MET A 73 19.17 -1.11 3.28
N PHE A 74 19.35 -2.43 3.39
CA PHE A 74 18.61 -3.26 4.34
C PHE A 74 18.82 -2.81 5.80
N ASP A 75 20.06 -2.46 6.17
CA ASP A 75 20.35 -1.88 7.49
C ASP A 75 19.63 -0.53 7.67
N ALA A 76 19.66 0.34 6.66
CA ALA A 76 19.06 1.67 6.74
C ALA A 76 17.52 1.65 6.80
N PHE A 77 16.86 0.80 6.01
CA PHE A 77 15.40 0.76 5.91
C PHE A 77 14.76 -0.21 6.89
N PHE A 78 15.33 -1.40 7.06
CA PHE A 78 14.74 -2.47 7.87
C PHE A 78 15.52 -2.75 9.16
N GLY A 79 16.54 -1.95 9.51
CA GLY A 79 17.36 -2.17 10.71
C GLY A 79 18.15 -3.49 10.67
N GLN A 80 18.21 -4.15 9.51
CA GLN A 80 18.85 -5.45 9.34
C GLN A 80 20.36 -5.27 9.21
N LYS A 81 21.05 -5.38 10.35
CA LYS A 81 22.52 -5.30 10.41
C LYS A 81 23.17 -6.34 9.49
N GLN A 82 24.35 -6.04 8.97
CA GLN A 82 25.07 -6.88 8.00
C GLN A 82 25.42 -8.31 8.48
N THR A 83 25.30 -8.58 9.78
CA THR A 83 25.49 -9.91 10.40
C THR A 83 24.19 -10.45 11.01
N GLY A 84 23.05 -9.91 10.58
CA GLY A 84 21.76 -9.96 11.25
C GLY A 84 20.91 -11.20 10.99
N ASP A 85 19.74 -11.19 11.62
CA ASP A 85 18.74 -12.27 11.71
C ASP A 85 18.08 -12.54 10.35
N ARG A 86 18.08 -13.78 9.87
CA ARG A 86 17.51 -14.12 8.55
C ARG A 86 15.99 -13.91 8.50
N GLU A 87 15.35 -13.83 9.66
CA GLU A 87 13.91 -13.62 9.82
C GLU A 87 13.41 -12.33 9.14
N ILE A 88 14.05 -11.17 9.37
CA ILE A 88 13.64 -9.90 8.74
C ILE A 88 13.73 -10.01 7.21
N PHE A 89 14.79 -10.65 6.73
CA PHE A 89 14.98 -10.86 5.29
C PHE A 89 13.87 -11.74 4.70
N ASP A 90 13.50 -12.81 5.40
CA ASP A 90 12.42 -13.71 4.97
C ASP A 90 11.06 -13.00 4.98
N VAL A 91 10.77 -12.15 5.98
CA VAL A 91 9.55 -11.32 6.03
C VAL A 91 9.52 -10.31 4.88
N VAL A 92 10.64 -9.60 4.63
CA VAL A 92 10.77 -8.65 3.51
C VAL A 92 10.54 -9.35 2.18
N SER A 93 11.18 -10.49 1.96
CA SER A 93 10.99 -11.30 0.77
C SER A 93 9.53 -11.78 0.63
N ALA A 94 8.91 -12.26 1.70
CA ALA A 94 7.54 -12.76 1.68
C ALA A 94 6.53 -11.66 1.32
N ASN A 95 6.66 -10.47 1.90
CA ASN A 95 5.75 -9.35 1.63
C ASN A 95 5.88 -8.85 0.19
N LEU A 96 7.12 -8.68 -0.31
CA LEU A 96 7.36 -8.32 -1.71
C LEU A 96 6.80 -9.37 -2.68
N ASN A 97 7.01 -10.66 -2.38
CA ASN A 97 6.46 -11.74 -3.18
C ASN A 97 4.93 -11.73 -3.21
N GLN A 98 4.26 -11.40 -2.10
CA GLN A 98 2.80 -11.30 -2.08
C GLN A 98 2.28 -10.17 -2.99
N VAL A 99 2.93 -9.01 -2.97
CA VAL A 99 2.57 -7.88 -3.86
C VAL A 99 2.84 -8.21 -5.32
N ALA A 100 4.03 -8.72 -5.65
CA ALA A 100 4.37 -9.14 -7.02
C ALA A 100 3.42 -10.23 -7.52
N SER A 101 3.11 -11.21 -6.66
CA SER A 101 2.14 -12.27 -6.91
C SER A 101 0.76 -11.69 -7.23
N PHE A 102 0.26 -10.75 -6.43
CA PHE A 102 -1.01 -10.09 -6.72
C PHE A 102 -0.99 -9.35 -8.07
N LEU A 103 0.05 -8.55 -8.34
CA LEU A 103 0.16 -7.78 -9.57
C LEU A 103 0.24 -8.66 -10.84
N GLN A 104 0.74 -9.88 -10.72
CA GLN A 104 0.88 -10.81 -11.84
C GLN A 104 -0.39 -11.65 -12.09
N LYS A 105 -1.10 -12.06 -11.05
CA LYS A 105 -2.18 -13.07 -11.14
C LYS A 105 -3.44 -12.79 -10.32
N GLY A 106 -3.50 -11.66 -9.61
CA GLY A 106 -4.60 -11.29 -8.73
C GLY A 106 -4.64 -12.08 -7.42
N LEU A 107 -5.71 -11.85 -6.64
CA LEU A 107 -6.03 -12.65 -5.46
C LEU A 107 -6.79 -13.93 -5.85
N SER A 108 -6.62 -15.01 -5.08
CA SER A 108 -7.51 -16.16 -5.18
C SER A 108 -8.89 -15.83 -4.61
N GLY A 109 -9.95 -16.03 -5.38
CA GLY A 109 -11.32 -15.76 -4.95
C GLY A 109 -11.89 -14.49 -5.58
N ASN A 110 -12.56 -13.67 -4.77
CA ASN A 110 -13.16 -12.42 -5.25
C ASN A 110 -12.09 -11.35 -5.48
N LYS A 111 -12.23 -10.60 -6.58
CA LYS A 111 -11.39 -9.44 -6.84
C LYS A 111 -11.61 -8.39 -5.73
N PRO A 112 -10.55 -7.76 -5.23
CA PRO A 112 -10.69 -6.58 -4.40
C PRO A 112 -11.29 -5.44 -5.22
N TRP A 113 -11.90 -4.48 -4.53
CA TRP A 113 -12.44 -3.28 -5.14
C TRP A 113 -11.37 -2.19 -5.24
N LEU A 114 -11.37 -1.43 -6.33
CA LEU A 114 -10.63 -0.18 -6.44
C LEU A 114 -11.62 0.97 -6.67
N PHE A 115 -11.53 1.98 -5.82
CA PHE A 115 -12.27 3.22 -5.95
C PHE A 115 -11.30 4.39 -6.16
N CYS A 116 -11.69 5.39 -6.95
CA CYS A 116 -10.88 6.55 -7.34
C CYS A 116 -11.28 7.85 -6.65
N ASP A 117 -12.24 7.75 -5.73
CA ASP A 117 -12.63 8.76 -4.76
C ASP A 117 -13.43 8.04 -3.66
N SER A 118 -13.69 8.70 -2.54
CA SER A 118 -14.47 8.24 -1.38
C SER A 118 -16.00 8.33 -1.54
N SER A 119 -16.53 8.80 -2.67
CA SER A 119 -17.98 8.91 -2.95
C SER A 119 -18.72 7.57 -3.07
N TRP A 120 -18.00 6.44 -3.11
CA TRP A 120 -18.60 5.10 -3.02
C TRP A 120 -19.23 4.79 -1.66
N LEU A 121 -18.93 5.60 -0.64
CA LEU A 121 -19.47 5.50 0.70
C LEU A 121 -20.64 6.47 0.89
N VAL A 122 -21.81 5.92 1.14
CA VAL A 122 -23.04 6.66 1.42
C VAL A 122 -23.26 6.69 2.92
N TRP A 123 -23.16 7.88 3.49
CA TRP A 123 -23.42 8.09 4.90
C TRP A 123 -24.83 7.61 5.32
N SER A 124 -24.95 7.08 6.54
CA SER A 124 -26.22 6.67 7.17
C SER A 124 -26.30 7.14 8.62
N GLU A 125 -27.51 7.24 9.17
CA GLU A 125 -27.76 7.42 10.60
C GLU A 125 -27.95 6.07 11.28
N TRP A 126 -27.60 5.97 12.56
CA TRP A 126 -27.85 4.75 13.34
C TRP A 126 -29.34 4.34 13.42
N GLN A 127 -30.27 5.29 13.21
CA GLN A 127 -31.71 5.03 13.17
C GLN A 127 -32.23 4.64 11.78
N ASP A 128 -31.40 4.73 10.73
CA ASP A 128 -31.80 4.33 9.39
C ASP A 128 -32.02 2.81 9.34
N VAL A 129 -32.91 2.40 8.43
CA VAL A 129 -33.17 0.99 8.14
C VAL A 129 -31.88 0.34 7.65
N ALA A 130 -31.44 -0.70 8.34
CA ALA A 130 -30.24 -1.44 7.97
C ALA A 130 -30.44 -2.13 6.62
N LYS A 131 -29.36 -2.31 5.87
CA LYS A 131 -29.35 -3.08 4.62
C LYS A 131 -28.80 -4.49 4.83
N ASP A 132 -29.37 -5.47 4.13
CA ASP A 132 -28.86 -6.83 4.05
C ASP A 132 -27.65 -6.96 3.10
N ALA A 133 -27.04 -8.15 3.04
CA ALA A 133 -25.91 -8.44 2.16
C ALA A 133 -26.24 -8.39 0.64
N ARG A 134 -27.49 -8.09 0.28
CA ARG A 134 -27.96 -7.86 -1.09
C ARG A 134 -28.34 -6.40 -1.34
N GLY A 135 -28.18 -5.53 -0.35
CA GLY A 135 -28.52 -4.11 -0.41
C GLY A 135 -30.01 -3.80 -0.23
N ASN A 136 -30.83 -4.78 0.15
CA ASN A 136 -32.25 -4.55 0.46
C ASN A 136 -32.40 -4.12 1.93
N ASP A 137 -33.54 -3.52 2.28
CA ASP A 137 -33.89 -3.29 3.67
C ASP A 137 -33.87 -4.60 4.47
N LEU A 138 -33.25 -4.59 5.64
CA LEU A 138 -33.12 -5.75 6.52
C LEU A 138 -34.43 -5.98 7.27
N LEU A 139 -34.99 -7.18 7.12
CA LEU A 139 -36.13 -7.65 7.89
C LEU A 139 -35.70 -8.75 8.86
N ILE A 140 -36.03 -8.59 10.14
CA ILE A 140 -35.92 -9.65 11.16
C ILE A 140 -37.34 -9.91 11.68
N ASP A 141 -37.78 -11.17 11.61
CA ASP A 141 -39.15 -11.59 11.97
C ASP A 141 -40.27 -10.77 11.30
N GLY A 142 -40.01 -10.28 10.08
CA GLY A 142 -40.96 -9.50 9.28
C GLY A 142 -41.04 -8.02 9.64
N ALA A 143 -40.21 -7.52 10.55
CA ALA A 143 -40.10 -6.10 10.88
C ALA A 143 -38.81 -5.50 10.32
N LEU A 144 -38.88 -4.24 9.87
CA LEU A 144 -37.69 -3.46 9.52
C LEU A 144 -36.85 -3.22 10.76
N VAL A 145 -35.54 -3.39 10.63
CA VAL A 145 -34.58 -3.21 11.72
C VAL A 145 -33.65 -2.06 11.41
N SER A 146 -33.42 -1.18 12.38
CA SER A 146 -32.46 -0.08 12.23
C SER A 146 -31.02 -0.54 12.45
N LEU A 147 -30.03 0.24 12.00
CA LEU A 147 -28.61 -0.11 12.17
C LEU A 147 -28.20 -0.35 13.62
N GLN A 148 -28.76 0.42 14.56
CA GLN A 148 -28.53 0.25 16.00
C GLN A 148 -29.12 -1.03 16.60
N GLU A 149 -30.09 -1.65 15.92
CA GLU A 149 -30.82 -2.84 16.39
C GLU A 149 -30.30 -4.14 15.76
N VAL A 150 -29.34 -4.06 14.83
CA VAL A 150 -28.72 -5.24 14.22
C VAL A 150 -27.97 -6.03 15.29
N ASP A 151 -28.39 -7.28 15.51
CA ASP A 151 -27.74 -8.22 16.42
C ASP A 151 -26.46 -8.80 15.80
N ASP A 152 -25.47 -7.93 15.63
CA ASP A 152 -24.13 -8.23 15.14
C ASP A 152 -23.10 -7.48 15.97
N GLU A 153 -22.05 -8.17 16.41
CA GLU A 153 -21.05 -7.63 17.33
C GLU A 153 -20.36 -6.39 16.76
N ARG A 154 -20.12 -6.34 15.45
CA ARG A 154 -19.43 -5.22 14.77
C ARG A 154 -20.29 -3.95 14.83
N TYR A 155 -21.59 -4.09 14.58
CA TYR A 155 -22.56 -3.00 14.71
C TYR A 155 -22.66 -2.52 16.15
N SER A 156 -22.81 -3.44 17.11
CA SER A 156 -22.89 -3.08 18.52
C SER A 156 -21.61 -2.41 19.02
N LYS A 157 -20.42 -2.84 18.59
CA LYS A 157 -19.14 -2.25 18.98
C LYS A 157 -19.00 -0.84 18.42
N ALA A 158 -19.30 -0.65 17.13
CA ALA A 158 -19.25 0.66 16.50
C ALA A 158 -20.26 1.63 17.12
N PHE A 159 -21.51 1.21 17.36
CA PHE A 159 -22.53 2.07 17.98
C PHE A 159 -22.16 2.51 19.41
N LYS A 160 -21.54 1.62 20.19
CA LYS A 160 -21.12 1.90 21.57
C LYS A 160 -19.79 2.66 21.68
N ALA A 161 -19.06 2.83 20.58
CA ALA A 161 -17.78 3.54 20.59
C ALA A 161 -18.02 5.03 20.86
N THR A 162 -17.47 5.52 21.97
CA THR A 162 -17.60 6.92 22.38
C THR A 162 -16.37 7.77 22.08
N ASP A 163 -15.23 7.12 21.84
CA ASP A 163 -13.96 7.80 21.50
C ASP A 163 -13.05 6.87 20.68
N PRO A 164 -12.84 7.15 19.38
CA PRO A 164 -13.62 8.08 18.59
C PRO A 164 -15.04 7.55 18.33
N VAL A 165 -16.01 8.46 18.18
CA VAL A 165 -17.37 8.11 17.74
C VAL A 165 -17.31 7.53 16.33
N GLN A 166 -17.98 6.39 16.11
CA GLN A 166 -18.05 5.73 14.82
C GLN A 166 -19.34 6.10 14.07
N VAL A 167 -19.20 6.41 12.79
CA VAL A 167 -20.29 6.77 11.89
C VAL A 167 -20.46 5.67 10.82
N PRO A 168 -21.69 5.19 10.57
CA PRO A 168 -21.93 4.18 9.56
C PRO A 168 -21.97 4.78 8.15
N TYR A 169 -21.32 4.08 7.22
CA TYR A 169 -21.35 4.35 5.78
C TYR A 169 -21.73 3.06 5.05
N PHE A 170 -22.81 3.11 4.27
CA PHE A 170 -23.18 2.02 3.38
C PHE A 170 -22.40 2.13 2.07
N ALA A 171 -21.85 1.02 1.61
CA ALA A 171 -21.15 0.90 0.34
C ALA A 171 -22.02 0.10 -0.65
N PRO A 172 -22.74 0.75 -1.59
CA PRO A 172 -23.75 0.09 -2.42
C PRO A 172 -23.18 -1.01 -3.34
N ASP A 173 -22.00 -0.80 -3.90
CA ASP A 173 -21.40 -1.76 -4.83
C ASP A 173 -20.92 -3.06 -4.15
N VAL A 174 -20.64 -2.99 -2.84
CA VAL A 174 -20.20 -4.14 -2.04
C VAL A 174 -21.30 -4.69 -1.12
N ASN A 175 -22.44 -3.98 -1.00
CA ASN A 175 -23.55 -4.29 -0.10
C ASN A 175 -23.11 -4.52 1.36
N ASN A 176 -22.29 -3.62 1.90
CA ASN A 176 -21.80 -3.73 3.27
C ASN A 176 -21.67 -2.35 3.92
N TYR A 177 -21.67 -2.33 5.25
CA TYR A 177 -21.40 -1.14 6.04
C TYR A 177 -19.95 -1.09 6.49
N LEU A 178 -19.40 0.11 6.42
CA LEU A 178 -18.17 0.53 7.09
C LEU A 178 -18.50 1.44 8.25
N PHE A 179 -17.66 1.39 9.29
CA PHE A 179 -17.75 2.28 10.44
C PHE A 179 -16.44 3.03 10.54
N ALA A 180 -16.50 4.35 10.45
CA ALA A 180 -15.33 5.20 10.48
C ALA A 180 -15.44 6.29 11.54
N SER A 181 -14.30 6.63 12.13
CA SER A 181 -14.12 7.80 12.98
C SER A 181 -13.96 9.06 12.13
N ASP A 182 -15.05 9.54 11.54
CA ASP A 182 -15.04 10.74 10.71
C ASP A 182 -16.09 11.76 11.15
N VAL A 183 -15.93 13.00 10.70
CA VAL A 183 -16.96 14.03 10.84
C VAL A 183 -18.15 13.64 9.99
N LYS A 184 -19.34 13.63 10.60
CA LYS A 184 -20.59 13.35 9.91
C LYS A 184 -20.70 14.14 8.59
N GLY A 185 -20.88 13.42 7.49
CA GLY A 185 -21.07 14.01 6.16
C GLY A 185 -19.80 14.47 5.46
N THR A 186 -18.60 14.23 6.02
CA THR A 186 -17.36 14.31 5.25
C THR A 186 -17.04 12.96 4.61
N SER A 187 -16.42 13.02 3.44
CA SER A 187 -15.90 11.85 2.75
C SER A 187 -14.38 11.81 2.92
N PHE A 188 -13.82 10.60 3.02
CA PHE A 188 -12.39 10.37 3.27
C PHE A 188 -11.45 11.21 2.38
N CYS A 189 -11.77 11.38 1.10
CA CYS A 189 -10.96 12.15 0.16
C CYS A 189 -11.24 13.67 0.17
N ALA A 190 -12.30 14.14 0.82
CA ALA A 190 -12.71 15.55 0.77
C ALA A 190 -11.77 16.51 1.51
N SER A 191 -11.03 16.03 2.51
CA SER A 191 -10.12 16.85 3.32
C SER A 191 -8.93 17.41 2.52
N GLY A 192 -8.58 16.77 1.40
CA GLY A 192 -7.37 17.06 0.64
C GLY A 192 -6.09 16.49 1.24
N ALA A 193 -6.13 15.96 2.47
CA ALA A 193 -4.97 15.42 3.18
C ALA A 193 -4.76 13.93 2.89
N SER A 194 -5.84 13.15 2.80
CA SER A 194 -5.79 11.72 2.54
C SER A 194 -5.43 11.42 1.09
N LEU A 195 -4.48 10.52 0.86
CA LEU A 195 -4.02 10.15 -0.49
C LEU A 195 -4.63 8.85 -0.96
N ALA A 196 -4.65 7.84 -0.09
CA ALA A 196 -5.35 6.59 -0.33
C ALA A 196 -5.62 5.89 1.01
N GLY A 197 -6.39 4.81 0.96
CA GLY A 197 -6.55 3.91 2.09
C GLY A 197 -7.13 2.57 1.70
N THR A 198 -6.67 1.52 2.35
CA THR A 198 -7.12 0.14 2.17
C THR A 198 -8.10 -0.25 3.28
N GLN A 199 -9.20 -0.88 2.90
CA GLN A 199 -10.15 -1.47 3.86
C GLN A 199 -10.19 -2.98 3.66
N THR A 200 -10.19 -3.72 4.77
CA THR A 200 -10.43 -5.16 4.77
C THR A 200 -11.50 -5.44 5.79
N GLU A 201 -12.68 -5.83 5.31
CA GLU A 201 -13.80 -6.22 6.14
C GLU A 201 -14.15 -7.68 5.90
N ALA A 202 -14.99 -8.23 6.77
CA ALA A 202 -15.57 -9.53 6.51
C ALA A 202 -16.30 -9.52 5.16
N GLY A 203 -15.78 -10.29 4.20
CA GLY A 203 -16.41 -10.52 2.90
C GLY A 203 -15.93 -9.63 1.74
N PHE A 204 -15.16 -8.56 1.99
CA PHE A 204 -14.57 -7.77 0.90
C PHE A 204 -13.28 -7.04 1.30
N LYS A 205 -12.49 -6.72 0.27
CA LYS A 205 -11.30 -5.87 0.37
C LYS A 205 -11.44 -4.73 -0.62
N SER A 206 -10.99 -3.54 -0.25
CA SER A 206 -10.99 -2.37 -1.13
C SER A 206 -9.75 -1.53 -0.95
N VAL A 207 -9.37 -0.84 -2.02
CA VAL A 207 -8.43 0.27 -2.00
C VAL A 207 -9.18 1.50 -2.53
N THR A 208 -9.12 2.60 -1.79
CA THR A 208 -9.64 3.89 -2.22
C THR A 208 -8.47 4.81 -2.51
N LEU A 209 -8.33 5.26 -3.76
CA LEU A 209 -7.34 6.25 -4.18
C LEU A 209 -8.02 7.63 -4.25
N CYS A 210 -7.55 8.60 -3.49
CA CYS A 210 -8.00 9.98 -3.60
C CYS A 210 -7.26 10.67 -4.75
N LEU A 211 -7.57 10.31 -6.01
CA LEU A 211 -6.79 10.72 -7.18
C LEU A 211 -6.58 12.23 -7.27
N ASN A 212 -7.59 13.03 -6.96
CA ASN A 212 -7.46 14.49 -6.95
C ASN A 212 -6.41 14.99 -5.95
N ASN A 213 -6.25 14.31 -4.82
CA ASN A 213 -5.26 14.67 -3.81
C ASN A 213 -3.88 14.21 -4.27
N ILE A 214 -3.75 12.95 -4.70
CA ILE A 214 -2.49 12.38 -5.25
C ILE A 214 -1.95 13.22 -6.40
N LEU A 215 -2.80 13.65 -7.33
CA LEU A 215 -2.36 14.42 -8.50
C LEU A 215 -1.85 15.83 -8.15
N ARG A 216 -2.25 16.39 -7.00
CA ARG A 216 -1.81 17.71 -6.52
C ARG A 216 -0.51 17.68 -5.72
N THR A 217 -0.08 16.50 -5.29
CA THR A 217 1.16 16.36 -4.53
C THR A 217 2.40 16.68 -5.40
N PRO A 218 3.54 17.08 -4.82
CA PRO A 218 4.75 17.48 -5.58
C PRO A 218 5.57 16.32 -6.17
N GLU A 219 5.17 15.07 -5.91
CA GLU A 219 5.75 13.83 -6.42
C GLU A 219 5.78 13.79 -7.95
N ILE A 220 6.77 13.07 -8.50
CA ILE A 220 6.93 12.95 -9.95
C ILE A 220 5.80 12.11 -10.55
N ALA A 221 5.38 12.44 -11.77
CA ALA A 221 4.21 11.83 -12.38
C ALA A 221 4.35 10.31 -12.59
N THR A 222 5.55 9.86 -12.93
CA THR A 222 5.88 8.47 -13.27
C THR A 222 7.20 8.05 -12.65
N LEU A 223 7.43 6.75 -12.54
CA LEU A 223 8.70 6.16 -12.13
C LEU A 223 9.77 6.46 -13.20
N ASP A 224 10.50 7.57 -13.01
CA ASP A 224 11.51 8.04 -13.96
C ASP A 224 12.94 7.69 -13.51
N THR A 225 13.75 7.22 -14.45
CA THR A 225 15.18 6.97 -14.27
C THR A 225 16.06 8.13 -14.73
N ASN A 226 15.52 9.18 -15.34
CA ASN A 226 16.31 10.32 -15.86
C ASN A 226 16.79 11.28 -14.76
N THR A 227 16.35 11.09 -13.53
CA THR A 227 16.77 11.86 -12.35
C THR A 227 18.03 11.30 -11.69
N VAL A 228 18.46 10.12 -12.13
CA VAL A 228 19.64 9.39 -11.68
C VAL A 228 20.93 10.20 -11.87
N GLY A 229 21.76 10.29 -10.82
CA GLY A 229 23.13 10.82 -10.90
C GLY A 229 23.32 12.27 -10.41
N ARG A 230 22.27 12.92 -9.93
CA ARG A 230 22.38 14.21 -9.24
C ARG A 230 22.67 14.02 -7.75
N SER A 231 23.89 14.33 -7.32
CA SER A 231 24.28 14.32 -5.91
C SER A 231 23.45 15.31 -5.07
N GLY A 232 23.09 14.92 -3.84
CA GLY A 232 22.43 15.83 -2.87
C GLY A 232 20.90 15.91 -2.98
N LEU A 233 20.26 15.03 -3.76
CA LEU A 233 18.82 14.93 -3.82
C LEU A 233 18.30 13.86 -2.85
N SER A 234 17.30 14.25 -2.04
CA SER A 234 16.59 13.34 -1.14
C SER A 234 15.75 12.35 -1.94
N LEU A 235 15.63 11.10 -1.47
CA LEU A 235 14.73 10.09 -2.04
C LEU A 235 13.31 10.62 -2.17
N THR A 236 12.85 11.41 -1.21
CA THR A 236 11.51 12.05 -1.20
C THR A 236 11.22 12.95 -2.41
N LYS A 237 12.23 13.33 -3.20
CA LYS A 237 12.04 14.15 -4.41
C LYS A 237 11.76 13.32 -5.67
N PHE A 238 11.84 12.00 -5.59
CA PHE A 238 11.71 11.10 -6.74
C PHE A 238 10.63 10.04 -6.55
N PHE A 239 9.77 10.22 -5.55
CA PHE A 239 8.63 9.34 -5.36
C PHE A 239 7.69 9.51 -6.54
N PRO A 240 7.37 8.44 -7.28
CA PRO A 240 6.34 8.50 -8.30
C PRO A 240 4.96 8.56 -7.63
N LYS A 241 3.98 9.16 -8.29
CA LYS A 241 2.59 9.13 -7.80
C LYS A 241 2.03 7.71 -7.64
N SER A 242 2.53 6.76 -8.43
CA SER A 242 2.22 5.33 -8.29
C SER A 242 2.67 4.71 -6.96
N ALA A 243 3.61 5.36 -6.24
CA ALA A 243 4.06 4.92 -4.92
C ALA A 243 2.90 4.80 -3.93
N THR A 244 1.89 5.65 -4.04
CA THR A 244 0.67 5.57 -3.23
C THR A 244 -0.09 4.28 -3.49
N LEU A 245 -0.33 3.90 -4.75
CA LEU A 245 -0.95 2.62 -5.05
C LEU A 245 -0.07 1.46 -4.57
N PHE A 246 1.24 1.52 -4.83
CA PHE A 246 2.17 0.48 -4.41
C PHE A 246 2.15 0.24 -2.89
N HIS A 247 2.07 1.31 -2.08
CA HIS A 247 1.86 1.26 -0.63
C HIS A 247 0.60 0.49 -0.26
N GLU A 248 -0.55 0.88 -0.81
CA GLU A 248 -1.84 0.24 -0.54
C GLU A 248 -1.87 -1.24 -0.89
N LEU A 249 -1.10 -1.66 -1.90
CA LEU A 249 -1.01 -3.07 -2.27
C LEU A 249 -0.42 -3.94 -1.15
N PHE A 250 0.48 -3.42 -0.32
CA PHE A 250 0.97 -4.18 0.84
C PHE A 250 -0.12 -4.39 1.88
N HIS A 251 -0.88 -3.35 2.23
CA HIS A 251 -2.04 -3.48 3.12
C HIS A 251 -3.04 -4.50 2.57
N LEU A 252 -3.30 -4.43 1.26
CA LEU A 252 -4.27 -5.28 0.58
C LEU A 252 -3.92 -6.78 0.65
N VAL A 253 -2.66 -7.12 0.37
CA VAL A 253 -2.23 -8.53 0.24
C VAL A 253 -1.74 -9.12 1.55
N SER A 254 -1.02 -8.34 2.35
CA SER A 254 -0.36 -8.82 3.57
C SER A 254 -1.23 -8.66 4.82
N GLY A 255 -2.35 -7.93 4.74
CA GLY A 255 -3.24 -7.68 5.88
C GLY A 255 -2.62 -6.81 6.96
N GLN A 256 -1.60 -6.01 6.60
CA GLN A 256 -0.84 -5.11 7.49
C GLN A 256 -1.62 -3.85 7.86
N LEU A 257 -2.88 -3.99 8.25
CA LEU A 257 -3.81 -2.84 8.39
C LEU A 257 -3.55 -1.99 9.64
N GLU A 258 -2.73 -2.46 10.58
CA GLU A 258 -2.53 -1.79 11.87
C GLU A 258 -1.31 -0.86 11.92
N THR A 259 -0.47 -0.80 10.88
CA THR A 259 0.60 0.20 10.86
C THR A 259 0.01 1.56 10.52
N GLU A 260 0.05 2.51 11.46
CA GLU A 260 -0.43 3.88 11.22
C GLU A 260 0.26 4.47 9.97
N ASP A 261 -0.55 4.93 9.02
CA ASP A 261 -0.06 5.71 7.90
C ASP A 261 0.56 7.00 8.44
N VAL A 262 1.86 7.18 8.24
CA VAL A 262 2.53 8.42 8.60
C VAL A 262 1.92 9.54 7.72
N PRO A 263 1.44 10.66 8.30
CA PRO A 263 0.83 11.73 7.52
C PRO A 263 1.83 12.33 6.53
N GLY A 264 1.73 11.88 5.28
CA GLY A 264 2.61 12.25 4.17
C GLY A 264 3.85 11.33 4.08
N TYR A 265 4.15 10.89 2.85
CA TYR A 265 5.28 10.05 2.43
C TYR A 265 6.65 10.73 2.66
N ARG A 266 6.97 11.12 3.90
CA ARG A 266 8.17 11.88 4.25
C ARG A 266 9.17 10.96 4.92
N TYR A 267 10.25 10.65 4.19
CA TYR A 267 11.37 9.85 4.70
C TYR A 267 11.92 10.34 6.03
N ALA A 268 11.89 11.65 6.29
CA ALA A 268 12.36 12.20 7.56
C ALA A 268 11.50 11.74 8.74
N ASP A 269 10.19 11.61 8.54
CA ASP A 269 9.25 11.19 9.57
C ASP A 269 9.42 9.66 9.78
N VAL A 270 9.49 8.89 8.69
CA VAL A 270 9.82 7.45 8.71
C VAL A 270 11.17 7.15 9.39
N ALA A 271 12.20 7.93 9.07
CA ALA A 271 13.52 7.81 9.68
C ALA A 271 13.51 8.24 11.16
N ALA A 272 12.72 9.25 11.52
CA ALA A 272 12.56 9.66 12.91
C ALA A 272 11.88 8.55 13.74
N TYR A 273 10.84 7.91 13.21
CA TYR A 273 10.20 6.76 13.86
C TYR A 273 11.12 5.56 13.99
N ALA A 274 11.93 5.26 12.97
CA ALA A 274 12.96 4.23 13.06
C ALA A 274 14.01 4.52 14.15
N THR A 275 14.23 5.79 14.50
CA THR A 275 15.16 6.20 15.57
C THR A 275 14.52 6.38 16.95
N SER A 276 13.20 6.52 17.03
CA SER A 276 12.41 6.72 18.26
C SER A 276 11.20 5.77 18.32
N PRO A 277 11.42 4.45 18.44
CA PRO A 277 10.34 3.46 18.42
C PRO A 277 9.40 3.52 19.64
N ASP A 278 9.76 4.28 20.68
CA ASP A 278 8.96 4.44 21.90
C ASP A 278 7.74 5.37 21.74
N ASP A 279 7.66 6.17 20.66
CA ASP A 279 6.59 7.16 20.43
C ASP A 279 5.43 6.63 19.55
N ILE A 280 5.53 5.38 19.07
CA ILE A 280 4.44 4.74 18.34
C ILE A 280 3.55 4.02 19.37
N PRO A 281 2.23 4.30 19.43
CA PRO A 281 1.35 3.67 20.41
C PRO A 281 1.19 2.18 20.08
N TYR A 282 2.00 1.31 20.69
CA TYR A 282 1.90 -0.15 20.55
C TYR A 282 1.94 -0.87 21.90
N PRO A 283 1.42 -2.12 21.97
CA PRO A 283 1.33 -2.90 23.19
C PRO A 283 2.73 -3.07 23.78
N GLU A 284 2.83 -2.74 25.06
CA GLU A 284 4.05 -2.77 25.85
C GLU A 284 4.83 -4.08 25.68
N GLU A 285 5.98 -4.05 24.99
CA GLU A 285 7.22 -4.75 25.36
C GLU A 285 8.38 -4.42 24.38
N LYS A 286 9.53 -4.03 24.96
CA LYS A 286 10.70 -3.42 24.27
C LYS A 286 11.79 -4.47 23.94
N ASP A 287 12.22 -4.55 22.67
CA ASP A 287 13.48 -5.17 22.22
C ASP A 287 13.94 -4.49 20.90
N PRO A 288 15.18 -4.03 20.69
CA PRO A 288 15.66 -3.54 19.38
C PRO A 288 15.43 -4.46 18.17
N LYS A 289 15.20 -5.78 18.36
CA LYS A 289 14.66 -6.66 17.32
C LYS A 289 13.28 -6.21 16.81
N THR A 290 12.47 -5.56 17.65
CA THR A 290 11.16 -5.06 17.27
C THR A 290 11.24 -3.92 16.27
N ALA A 291 12.25 -3.04 16.26
CA ALA A 291 12.31 -1.95 15.28
C ALA A 291 12.46 -2.47 13.83
N GLY A 292 13.39 -3.42 13.61
CA GLY A 292 13.55 -4.02 12.29
C GLY A 292 12.36 -4.89 11.89
N TYR A 293 11.77 -5.58 12.86
CA TYR A 293 10.51 -6.29 12.68
C TYR A 293 9.38 -5.31 12.28
N TYR A 294 9.13 -4.23 13.01
CA TYR A 294 8.12 -3.21 12.69
C TYR A 294 8.34 -2.60 11.31
N ASN A 295 9.58 -2.25 10.96
CA ASN A 295 9.89 -1.74 9.63
C ASN A 295 9.58 -2.76 8.54
N SER A 296 9.71 -4.06 8.82
CA SER A 296 9.31 -5.14 7.90
C SER A 296 7.80 -5.37 7.82
N TYR A 297 6.98 -4.67 8.61
CA TYR A 297 5.52 -4.67 8.47
C TYR A 297 4.96 -3.33 8.01
N ASN A 298 5.78 -2.28 7.89
CA ASN A 298 5.35 -0.96 7.45
C ASN A 298 5.49 -0.80 5.93
N PRO A 299 4.39 -0.70 5.17
CA PRO A 299 4.42 -0.56 3.71
C PRO A 299 5.26 0.62 3.21
N GLU A 300 5.28 1.73 3.95
CA GLU A 300 6.03 2.93 3.61
C GLU A 300 7.54 2.62 3.43
N ILE A 301 8.08 1.78 4.31
CA ILE A 301 9.49 1.36 4.27
C ILE A 301 9.78 0.60 2.97
N TYR A 302 8.86 -0.29 2.55
CA TYR A 302 9.00 -1.02 1.30
C TYR A 302 9.01 -0.09 0.10
N VAL A 303 8.13 0.92 0.08
CA VAL A 303 8.10 1.90 -1.01
C VAL A 303 9.44 2.63 -1.11
N PHE A 304 9.95 3.17 0.00
CA PHE A 304 11.27 3.84 0.01
C PHE A 304 12.39 2.91 -0.42
N PHE A 305 12.42 1.69 0.11
CA PHE A 305 13.44 0.70 -0.19
C PHE A 305 13.45 0.34 -1.69
N CYS A 306 12.28 0.04 -2.26
CA CYS A 306 12.15 -0.36 -3.66
C CYS A 306 12.49 0.79 -4.61
N VAL A 307 12.04 2.02 -4.31
CA VAL A 307 12.39 3.21 -5.10
C VAL A 307 13.90 3.46 -5.02
N ALA A 308 14.50 3.37 -3.84
CA ALA A 308 15.94 3.58 -3.67
C ALA A 308 16.76 2.55 -4.45
N TYR A 309 16.39 1.26 -4.35
CA TYR A 309 17.09 0.21 -5.07
C TYR A 309 16.90 0.33 -6.59
N HIS A 310 15.68 0.61 -7.07
CA HIS A 310 15.43 0.85 -8.49
C HIS A 310 16.34 1.97 -9.04
N GLN A 311 16.46 3.09 -8.33
CA GLN A 311 17.32 4.20 -8.72
C GLN A 311 18.83 3.85 -8.63
N TYR A 312 19.22 3.00 -7.68
CA TYR A 312 20.58 2.47 -7.59
C TYR A 312 20.94 1.63 -8.82
N VAL A 313 20.08 0.69 -9.22
CA VAL A 313 20.29 -0.12 -10.43
C VAL A 313 20.30 0.75 -11.67
N ALA A 314 19.34 1.68 -11.82
CA ALA A 314 19.28 2.61 -12.95
C ALA A 314 20.53 3.50 -13.08
N SER A 315 21.23 3.77 -11.97
CA SER A 315 22.54 4.46 -11.97
C SER A 315 23.71 3.64 -12.50
N GLY A 316 23.48 2.38 -12.86
CA GLY A 316 24.54 1.41 -13.09
C GLY A 316 25.28 1.09 -11.80
N ARG A 317 24.56 1.05 -10.67
CA ARG A 317 25.07 0.66 -9.35
C ARG A 317 26.20 1.56 -8.83
N LYS A 318 26.13 2.87 -9.09
CA LYS A 318 27.20 3.84 -8.80
C LYS A 318 27.06 4.58 -7.48
N TRP A 319 26.06 4.25 -6.66
CA TRP A 319 25.86 4.94 -5.39
C TRP A 319 27.02 4.68 -4.44
N LYS A 320 27.41 5.73 -3.72
CA LYS A 320 28.34 5.64 -2.60
C LYS A 320 27.57 5.98 -1.34
N PHE A 321 27.31 4.98 -0.51
CA PHE A 321 26.74 5.22 0.81
C PHE A 321 27.80 5.86 1.70
N THR A 322 27.59 7.13 2.06
CA THR A 322 28.35 7.76 3.13
C THR A 322 27.54 7.63 4.41
N THR A 323 27.99 6.79 5.35
CA THR A 323 27.40 6.72 6.68
C THR A 323 27.81 7.95 7.49
N SER A 324 27.25 9.11 7.20
CA SER A 324 27.25 10.18 8.18
C SER A 324 26.15 9.86 9.18
N ARG A 325 26.48 9.14 10.25
CA ARG A 325 25.71 9.31 11.49
C ARG A 325 25.92 10.77 11.87
N SER A 326 24.99 11.61 11.46
CA SER A 326 24.79 12.90 12.11
C SER A 326 24.54 12.57 13.57
N SER A 327 25.56 12.77 14.41
CA SER A 327 25.36 12.98 15.84
C SER A 327 24.52 14.24 15.98
N ALA A 328 23.20 14.09 15.84
CA ALA A 328 22.25 15.10 16.21
C ALA A 328 22.27 15.15 17.75
N VAL A 329 22.82 16.26 18.24
CA VAL A 329 22.62 16.79 19.59
C VAL A 329 21.17 17.22 19.73
#